data_AF-A0A7V9H795-F1
#
_entry.id   AF-A0A7V9H795-F1
#
_cell.length_a   1.000
_cell.length_b   1.000
_cell.length_c   1.000
_cell.angle_alpha   90.00
_cell.angle_beta   90.00
_cell.angle_gamma   90.00
#
_symmetry.space_group_name_H-M   'P 1'
#
loop_
_entity.id
_entity.type
_entity.pdbx_description
1 polymer ?
#
loop_
_entity_poly.entity_id
_entity_poly.type
_entity_poly.pdbx_seq_one_letter_code
_entity_poly.pdbx_strand_id
1 'polypeptide(L)'
;MLHIHRAERADGLVDALRALLSDPLPNPFAPEVVAVPTRGMERWLTQRVSAGLGSTPGRFDGICANVDFPSPRRLVNGAVAAASAIDPVEDGWLPERIVWPLLEVVDASLSEPWLSGLAGHLGGTGEDADSTRRARRFSSVRHLADLFDRYALQRPEMVRAWAEGQDTDGAGQDLPDDAVWQAKLWQRLNQRIPQPGPAERLEGACARLREEPDLLDLAQRLSLFGLTRLPAGHLQVLRALSAGRDVHLF
;
A
#
# COMPACT_ATOMS: atom_id res chain seq x y z
N MET A 1 15.18 13.87 -7.70
CA MET A 1 16.25 13.27 -6.87
C MET A 1 15.66 12.71 -5.56
N LEU A 2 16.29 11.72 -4.90
CA LEU A 2 15.84 11.20 -3.59
C LEU A 2 16.66 11.83 -2.46
N HIS A 3 16.00 12.59 -1.59
CA HIS A 3 16.58 13.29 -0.45
C HIS A 3 16.18 12.61 0.86
N ILE A 4 17.13 12.45 1.77
CA ILE A 4 16.89 11.91 3.11
C ILE A 4 17.28 12.97 4.12
N HIS A 5 16.29 13.49 4.82
CA HIS A 5 16.45 14.41 5.95
C HIS A 5 16.52 13.60 7.23
N ARG A 6 17.40 13.99 8.15
CA ARG A 6 17.54 13.34 9.45
C ARG A 6 17.68 14.40 10.52
N ALA A 7 17.00 14.20 11.65
CA ALA A 7 17.17 15.02 12.83
C ALA A 7 16.99 14.16 14.08
N GLU A 8 17.55 14.62 15.20
CA GLU A 8 17.36 13.97 16.51
C GLU A 8 15.91 14.07 17.00
N ARG A 9 15.18 15.08 16.52
CA ARG A 9 13.80 15.38 16.92
C ARG A 9 12.93 15.70 15.71
N ALA A 10 11.68 15.26 15.78
CA ALA A 10 10.69 15.53 14.74
C ALA A 10 10.46 17.04 14.50
N ASP A 11 10.61 17.88 15.54
CA ASP A 11 10.46 19.35 15.40
C ASP A 11 11.41 19.92 14.33
N GLY A 12 12.68 19.47 14.30
CA GLY A 12 13.66 19.94 13.31
C GLY A 12 13.37 19.46 11.88
N LEU A 13 12.74 18.28 11.73
CA LEU A 13 12.27 17.81 10.43
C LEU A 13 11.08 18.65 9.93
N VAL A 14 10.21 19.12 10.83
CA VAL A 14 9.14 20.04 10.47
C VAL A 14 9.71 21.38 10.01
N ASP A 15 10.78 21.87 10.64
CA ASP A 15 11.46 23.09 10.19
C ASP A 15 12.00 22.94 8.77
N ALA A 16 12.65 21.81 8.47
CA ALA A 16 13.14 21.49 7.14
C ALA A 16 11.99 21.36 6.12
N LEU A 17 10.88 20.72 6.49
CA LEU A 17 9.69 20.64 5.64
C LEU A 17 9.09 22.03 5.39
N ARG A 18 8.98 22.89 6.41
CA ARG A 18 8.47 24.26 6.26
C ARG A 18 9.34 25.09 5.34
N ALA A 19 10.66 24.97 5.46
CA ALA A 19 11.59 25.64 4.56
C ALA A 19 11.41 25.18 3.11
N LEU A 20 11.23 23.87 2.89
CA LEU A 20 10.92 23.32 1.56
C LEU A 20 9.60 23.88 1.03
N LEU A 21 8.53 23.85 1.84
CA LEU A 21 7.20 24.32 1.45
C LEU A 21 7.10 25.84 1.24
N SER A 22 8.07 26.61 1.75
CA SER A 22 8.11 28.07 1.58
C SER A 22 8.49 28.48 0.15
N ASP A 23 9.13 27.59 -0.61
CA ASP A 23 9.33 27.73 -2.05
C ASP A 23 8.11 27.12 -2.77
N PRO A 24 7.23 27.91 -3.42
CA PRO A 24 5.96 27.40 -3.96
C PRO A 24 6.15 26.51 -5.20
N LEU A 25 5.20 25.60 -5.44
CA LEU A 25 5.13 24.86 -6.70
C LEU A 25 4.92 25.80 -7.90
N PRO A 26 5.38 25.42 -9.11
CA PRO A 26 5.15 26.22 -10.32
C PRO A 26 3.66 26.45 -10.65
N ASN A 27 2.80 25.46 -10.34
CA ASN A 27 1.35 25.60 -10.45
C ASN A 27 0.78 26.01 -9.08
N PRO A 28 0.21 27.23 -8.94
CA PRO A 28 -0.29 27.73 -7.66
C PRO A 28 -1.53 26.98 -7.14
N PHE A 29 -2.21 26.20 -7.98
CA PHE A 29 -3.37 25.39 -7.60
C PHE A 29 -3.03 23.92 -7.40
N ALA A 30 -1.82 23.47 -7.73
CA ALA A 30 -1.41 22.10 -7.47
C ALA A 30 -1.25 21.90 -5.95
N PRO A 31 -1.84 20.84 -5.37
CA PRO A 31 -1.64 20.54 -3.96
C PRO A 31 -0.21 20.06 -3.72
N GLU A 32 0.35 20.45 -2.58
CA GLU A 32 1.53 19.78 -2.03
C GLU A 32 1.16 18.36 -1.62
N VAL A 33 2.09 17.41 -1.77
CA VAL A 33 1.85 16.03 -1.32
C VAL A 33 2.83 15.68 -0.22
N VAL A 34 2.30 15.45 0.98
CA VAL A 34 3.07 15.05 2.16
C VAL A 34 2.50 13.75 2.73
N ALA A 35 3.02 12.61 2.30
CA ALA A 35 2.52 11.32 2.77
C ALA A 35 2.88 11.06 4.23
N VAL A 36 1.88 10.67 5.03
CA VAL A 36 2.02 10.45 6.49
C VAL A 36 1.40 9.11 6.90
N PRO A 37 1.99 8.38 7.86
CA PRO A 37 1.55 7.02 8.19
C PRO A 37 0.22 6.97 8.93
N THR A 38 -0.18 8.05 9.61
CA THR A 38 -1.37 8.08 10.46
C THR A 38 -2.05 9.45 10.43
N ARG A 39 -3.36 9.47 10.71
CA ARG A 39 -4.13 10.71 10.91
C ARG A 39 -3.63 11.54 12.11
N GLY A 40 -3.00 10.91 13.09
CA GLY A 40 -2.38 11.62 14.21
C GLY A 40 -1.18 12.44 13.74
N MET A 41 -0.33 11.85 12.89
CA MET A 41 0.81 12.53 12.26
C MET A 41 0.34 13.64 11.32
N GLU A 42 -0.68 13.40 10.50
CA GLU A 42 -1.33 14.42 9.66
C GLU A 42 -1.74 15.64 10.49
N ARG A 43 -2.59 15.45 11.51
CA ARG A 43 -3.08 16.55 12.36
C ARG A 43 -1.94 17.30 13.05
N TRP A 44 -0.96 16.57 13.57
CA TRP A 44 0.20 17.18 14.22
C TRP A 44 1.02 18.00 13.22
N LEU A 45 1.28 17.45 12.03
CA LEU A 45 2.07 18.12 11.00
C LEU A 45 1.35 19.36 10.46
N THR A 46 0.05 19.28 10.19
CA THR A 46 -0.77 20.43 9.78
C THR A 46 -0.68 21.58 10.78
N GLN A 47 -0.78 21.30 12.09
CA GLN A 47 -0.67 22.31 13.14
C GLN A 47 0.74 22.92 13.23
N ARG A 48 1.78 22.09 13.12
CA ARG A 48 3.17 22.58 13.22
C ARG A 48 3.59 23.36 11.97
N VAL A 49 3.14 22.94 10.80
CA VAL A 49 3.33 23.66 9.54
C VAL A 49 2.58 24.99 9.57
N SER A 50 1.30 25.00 9.95
CA SER A 50 0.49 26.24 10.00
C SER A 50 1.05 27.27 10.98
N ALA A 51 1.73 26.85 12.05
CA ALA A 51 2.32 27.78 12.99
C ALA A 51 3.47 28.63 12.39
N GLY A 52 4.04 28.29 11.23
CA GLY A 52 5.15 29.07 10.67
C GLY A 52 5.20 29.21 9.15
N LEU A 53 4.48 28.38 8.38
CA LEU A 53 4.46 28.52 6.93
C LEU A 53 3.68 29.80 6.54
N GLY A 54 4.38 30.73 5.89
CA GLY A 54 3.81 32.03 5.50
C GLY A 54 3.51 32.98 6.66
N SER A 55 4.07 32.74 7.86
CA SER A 55 3.84 33.61 9.02
C SER A 55 4.65 34.91 8.96
N THR A 56 4.15 35.95 9.62
CA THR A 56 4.91 37.19 9.82
C THR A 56 6.12 36.91 10.73
N PRO A 57 7.31 37.49 10.47
CA PRO A 57 8.47 37.30 11.35
C PRO A 57 8.14 37.57 12.82
N GLY A 58 8.38 36.60 13.70
CA GLY A 58 8.08 36.66 15.13
C GLY A 58 6.63 36.35 15.52
N ARG A 59 5.78 35.94 14.57
CA ARG A 59 4.38 35.51 14.81
C ARG A 59 4.15 34.06 14.37
N PHE A 60 3.03 33.51 14.85
CA PHE A 60 2.54 32.17 14.54
C PHE A 60 1.20 32.22 13.79
N ASP A 61 1.07 33.17 12.87
CA ASP A 61 -0.14 33.48 12.09
C ASP A 61 -0.14 32.86 10.67
N GLY A 62 0.65 31.80 10.47
CA GLY A 62 0.75 31.10 9.20
C GLY A 62 -0.44 30.18 8.89
N ILE A 63 -0.36 29.48 7.76
CA ILE A 63 -1.41 28.57 7.30
C ILE A 63 -0.81 27.32 6.64
N CYS A 64 -1.44 26.18 6.89
CA CYS A 64 -1.22 24.94 6.13
C CYS A 64 -2.48 24.67 5.31
N ALA A 65 -2.44 24.97 4.01
CA ALA A 65 -3.56 24.83 3.10
C ALA A 65 -3.09 24.25 1.76
N ASN A 66 -4.01 23.61 1.04
CA ASN A 66 -3.73 22.93 -0.23
C ASN A 66 -2.60 21.87 -0.12
N VAL A 67 -2.61 21.08 0.96
CA VAL A 67 -1.68 19.98 1.18
C VAL A 67 -2.47 18.69 1.30
N ASP A 68 -2.17 17.73 0.44
CA ASP A 68 -2.69 16.36 0.50
C ASP A 68 -1.80 15.49 1.38
N PHE A 69 -2.43 14.75 2.29
CA PHE A 69 -1.77 13.84 3.23
C PHE A 69 -2.14 12.37 2.98
N PRO A 70 -1.81 11.78 1.82
CA PRO A 70 -2.10 10.37 1.58
C PRO A 70 -1.28 9.47 2.51
N SER A 71 -1.74 8.23 2.73
CA SER A 71 -0.84 7.25 3.35
C SER A 71 0.30 6.90 2.39
N PRO A 72 1.52 6.58 2.87
CA PRO A 72 2.62 6.12 2.02
C PRO A 72 2.22 4.94 1.13
N ARG A 73 1.39 4.05 1.67
CA ARG A 73 0.82 2.92 0.93
C ARG A 73 -0.07 3.38 -0.22
N ARG A 74 -1.00 4.31 0.01
CA ARG A 74 -1.88 4.84 -1.05
C ARG A 74 -1.08 5.54 -2.14
N LEU A 75 -0.09 6.34 -1.75
CA LEU A 75 0.79 7.03 -2.71
C LEU A 75 1.54 6.03 -3.59
N VAL A 76 2.20 5.04 -2.97
CA VAL A 76 2.98 4.02 -3.70
C VAL A 76 2.09 3.14 -4.57
N ASN A 77 0.99 2.61 -4.02
CA ASN A 77 0.09 1.76 -4.78
C ASN A 77 -0.56 2.50 -5.95
N GLY A 78 -0.89 3.78 -5.77
CA GLY A 78 -1.38 4.64 -6.85
C GLY A 78 -0.37 4.80 -7.99
N ALA A 79 0.89 5.06 -7.65
CA ALA A 79 1.97 5.14 -8.65
C ALA A 79 2.16 3.83 -9.41
N VAL A 80 2.14 2.68 -8.70
CA VAL A 80 2.29 1.36 -9.32
C VAL A 80 1.09 1.02 -10.21
N ALA A 81 -0.15 1.28 -9.77
CA ALA A 81 -1.35 1.02 -10.55
C ALA A 81 -1.37 1.86 -11.83
N ALA A 82 -1.13 3.17 -11.73
CA ALA A 82 -1.06 4.07 -12.88
C ALA A 82 0.04 3.63 -13.88
N ALA A 83 1.23 3.27 -13.38
CA ALA A 83 2.29 2.72 -14.22
C ALA A 83 1.94 1.39 -14.88
N SER A 84 1.01 0.64 -14.30
CA SER A 84 0.48 -0.61 -14.84
C SER A 84 -0.77 -0.41 -15.72
N ALA A 85 -1.12 0.85 -16.06
CA ALA A 85 -2.33 1.21 -16.80
C ALA A 85 -3.63 0.73 -16.12
N ILE A 86 -3.64 0.69 -14.79
CA ILE A 86 -4.80 0.34 -13.96
C ILE A 86 -5.23 1.61 -13.22
N ASP A 87 -6.52 1.92 -13.24
CA ASP A 87 -7.06 2.96 -12.37
C ASP A 87 -6.87 2.52 -10.90
N PRO A 88 -6.11 3.29 -10.08
CA PRO A 88 -5.84 2.93 -8.70
C PRO A 88 -7.08 2.67 -7.83
N VAL A 89 -8.23 3.26 -8.18
CA VAL A 89 -9.50 3.09 -7.44
C VAL A 89 -10.26 1.85 -7.91
N GLU A 90 -10.04 1.44 -9.16
CA GLU A 90 -10.66 0.26 -9.77
C GLU A 90 -9.79 -1.01 -9.68
N ASP A 91 -8.58 -0.89 -9.14
CA ASP A 91 -7.63 -2.00 -9.00
C ASP A 91 -8.25 -3.20 -8.27
N GLY A 92 -8.38 -4.31 -8.98
CA GLY A 92 -9.01 -5.53 -8.48
C GLY A 92 -8.30 -6.12 -7.27
N TRP A 93 -7.03 -5.79 -7.06
CA TRP A 93 -6.19 -6.28 -5.97
C TRP A 93 -6.33 -5.49 -4.66
N LEU A 94 -7.15 -4.43 -4.63
CA LEU A 94 -7.46 -3.73 -3.38
C LEU A 94 -8.15 -4.67 -2.38
N PRO A 95 -7.81 -4.63 -1.08
CA PRO A 95 -8.42 -5.48 -0.05
C PRO A 95 -9.96 -5.45 -0.04
N GLU A 96 -10.53 -4.27 -0.28
CA GLU A 96 -11.97 -4.02 -0.33
C GLU A 96 -12.64 -4.66 -1.56
N ARG A 97 -11.86 -4.96 -2.60
CA ARG A 97 -12.30 -5.59 -3.85
C ARG A 97 -12.03 -7.08 -3.87
N ILE A 98 -10.81 -7.54 -3.52
CA ILE A 98 -10.47 -8.98 -3.53
C ILE A 98 -11.32 -9.81 -2.58
N VAL A 99 -11.90 -9.21 -1.54
CA VAL A 99 -12.78 -9.91 -0.59
C VAL A 99 -13.94 -10.61 -1.30
N TRP A 100 -14.46 -10.05 -2.39
CA TRP A 100 -15.59 -10.61 -3.14
C TRP A 100 -15.23 -11.85 -3.97
N PRO A 101 -14.26 -11.82 -4.90
CA PRO A 101 -13.84 -13.03 -5.59
C PRO A 101 -13.24 -14.06 -4.61
N LEU A 102 -12.59 -13.62 -3.52
CA LEU A 102 -12.11 -14.56 -2.50
C LEU A 102 -13.26 -15.26 -1.76
N LEU A 103 -14.39 -14.58 -1.51
CA LEU A 103 -15.59 -15.21 -0.95
C LEU A 103 -16.13 -16.31 -1.86
N GLU A 104 -16.13 -16.08 -3.18
CA GLU A 104 -16.56 -17.08 -4.17
C GLU A 104 -15.58 -18.26 -4.24
N VAL A 105 -14.27 -17.98 -4.22
CA VAL A 105 -13.23 -19.01 -4.20
C VAL A 105 -13.35 -19.87 -2.96
N VAL A 106 -13.53 -19.26 -1.78
CA VAL A 106 -13.69 -19.99 -0.52
C VAL A 106 -14.92 -20.89 -0.61
N ASP A 107 -16.07 -20.39 -1.07
CA ASP A 107 -17.30 -21.17 -1.20
C ASP A 107 -17.18 -22.36 -2.11
N ALA A 108 -16.61 -22.16 -3.29
CA ALA A 108 -16.39 -23.23 -4.25
C ALA A 108 -15.45 -24.31 -3.70
N SER A 109 -14.65 -23.99 -2.68
CA SER A 109 -13.60 -24.83 -2.13
C SER A 109 -13.92 -25.43 -0.75
N LEU A 110 -15.05 -25.09 -0.12
CA LEU A 110 -15.32 -25.49 1.29
C LEU A 110 -15.39 -27.01 1.49
N SER A 111 -15.77 -27.76 0.45
CA SER A 111 -15.82 -29.23 0.49
C SER A 111 -14.47 -29.89 0.21
N GLU A 112 -13.44 -29.13 -0.15
CA GLU A 112 -12.15 -29.68 -0.54
C GLU A 112 -11.25 -29.95 0.68
N PRO A 113 -10.53 -31.09 0.73
CA PRO A 113 -9.76 -31.49 1.91
C PRO A 113 -8.70 -30.48 2.36
N TRP A 114 -8.08 -29.78 1.40
CA TRP A 114 -7.03 -28.80 1.66
C TRP A 114 -7.56 -27.54 2.36
N LEU A 115 -8.87 -27.25 2.32
CA LEU A 115 -9.48 -26.11 3.00
C LEU A 115 -10.19 -26.50 4.30
N SER A 116 -10.04 -27.76 4.74
CA SER A 116 -10.76 -28.33 5.90
C SER A 116 -10.61 -27.50 7.19
N GLY A 117 -9.42 -26.95 7.46
CA GLY A 117 -9.18 -26.09 8.62
C GLY A 117 -10.03 -24.81 8.61
N LEU A 118 -10.10 -24.12 7.46
CA LEU A 118 -10.96 -22.94 7.31
C LEU A 118 -12.44 -23.33 7.29
N ALA A 119 -12.80 -24.42 6.61
CA ALA A 119 -14.17 -24.92 6.56
C ALA A 119 -14.70 -25.22 7.98
N GLY A 120 -13.91 -25.88 8.83
CA GLY A 120 -14.25 -26.13 10.23
C GLY A 120 -14.41 -24.84 11.05
N HIS A 121 -13.56 -23.83 10.81
CA HIS A 121 -13.68 -22.51 11.44
C HIS A 121 -14.97 -21.79 11.02
N LEU A 122 -15.39 -21.96 9.77
CA LEU A 122 -16.61 -21.37 9.20
C LEU A 122 -17.90 -22.15 9.52
N GLY A 123 -17.80 -23.23 10.31
CA GLY A 123 -18.96 -24.00 10.75
C GLY A 123 -19.27 -25.24 9.92
N GLY A 124 -18.36 -25.66 9.03
CA GLY A 124 -18.49 -26.85 8.19
C GLY A 124 -19.34 -26.65 6.95
N THR A 125 -19.52 -27.72 6.18
CA THR A 125 -20.35 -27.80 4.98
C THR A 125 -21.56 -28.70 5.20
N GLY A 126 -22.68 -28.42 4.52
CA GLY A 126 -23.86 -29.29 4.52
C GLY A 126 -24.94 -28.91 5.55
N GLU A 127 -25.87 -29.83 5.79
CA GLU A 127 -27.08 -29.60 6.60
C GLU A 127 -26.77 -29.36 8.09
N ASP A 128 -25.68 -29.94 8.60
CA ASP A 128 -25.26 -29.81 10.01
C ASP A 128 -24.41 -28.55 10.30
N ALA A 129 -24.23 -27.66 9.32
CA ALA A 129 -23.30 -26.56 9.49
C ALA A 129 -23.81 -25.52 10.52
N ASP A 130 -22.88 -25.02 11.36
CA ASP A 130 -23.16 -24.11 12.48
C ASP A 130 -23.46 -22.69 11.95
N SER A 131 -24.72 -22.26 12.08
CA SER A 131 -25.19 -20.95 11.62
C SER A 131 -24.46 -19.76 12.26
N THR A 132 -24.03 -19.91 13.51
CA THR A 132 -23.31 -18.86 14.25
C THR A 132 -21.88 -18.73 13.75
N ARG A 133 -21.22 -19.84 13.42
CA ARG A 133 -19.88 -19.81 12.83
C ARG A 133 -19.90 -19.33 11.38
N ARG A 134 -20.93 -19.69 10.60
CA ARG A 134 -21.12 -19.17 9.24
C ARG A 134 -21.22 -17.64 9.20
N ALA A 135 -21.78 -17.01 10.23
CA ALA A 135 -21.84 -15.55 10.32
C ALA A 135 -20.45 -14.87 10.32
N ARG A 136 -19.38 -15.60 10.66
CA ARG A 136 -17.99 -15.11 10.63
C ARG A 136 -17.37 -15.10 9.24
N ARG A 137 -18.05 -15.67 8.25
CA ARG A 137 -17.51 -15.87 6.91
C ARG A 137 -16.96 -14.60 6.28
N PHE A 138 -17.74 -13.52 6.27
CA PHE A 138 -17.29 -12.26 5.69
C PHE A 138 -16.07 -11.71 6.43
N SER A 139 -16.07 -11.72 7.76
CA SER A 139 -14.95 -11.19 8.55
C SER A 139 -13.68 -12.04 8.40
N SER A 140 -13.80 -13.36 8.34
CA SER A 140 -12.68 -14.27 8.05
C SER A 140 -12.09 -14.02 6.67
N VAL A 141 -12.93 -13.90 5.64
CA VAL A 141 -12.44 -13.64 4.27
C VAL A 141 -11.89 -12.23 4.12
N ARG A 142 -12.47 -11.23 4.78
CA ARG A 142 -11.91 -9.87 4.84
C ARG A 142 -10.53 -9.86 5.50
N HIS A 143 -10.35 -10.66 6.57
CA HIS A 143 -9.06 -10.81 7.21
C HIS A 143 -8.02 -11.46 6.29
N LEU A 144 -8.41 -12.46 5.50
CA LEU A 144 -7.53 -13.09 4.50
C LEU A 144 -7.17 -12.13 3.37
N ALA A 145 -8.11 -11.32 2.90
CA ALA A 145 -7.85 -10.25 1.95
C ALA A 145 -6.77 -9.28 2.48
N ASP A 146 -6.89 -8.80 3.72
CA ASP A 146 -5.86 -7.96 4.35
C ASP A 146 -4.52 -8.69 4.51
N LEU A 147 -4.54 -9.99 4.76
CA LEU A 147 -3.33 -10.78 4.92
C LEU A 147 -2.56 -10.92 3.61
N PHE A 148 -3.27 -11.25 2.52
CA PHE A 148 -2.71 -11.33 1.18
C PHE A 148 -2.16 -9.99 0.69
N ASP A 149 -2.86 -8.90 0.97
CA ASP A 149 -2.40 -7.54 0.70
C ASP A 149 -1.15 -7.16 1.51
N ARG A 150 -0.97 -7.69 2.72
CA ARG A 150 0.29 -7.57 3.48
C ARG A 150 1.39 -8.46 2.93
N TYR A 151 1.07 -9.66 2.45
CA TYR A 151 2.04 -10.56 1.84
C TYR A 151 2.62 -9.97 0.55
N ALA A 152 1.77 -9.45 -0.34
CA ALA A 152 2.23 -8.77 -1.55
C ALA A 152 3.19 -7.60 -1.26
N LEU A 153 3.01 -6.94 -0.11
CA LEU A 153 3.87 -5.82 0.30
C LEU A 153 5.16 -6.25 1.02
N GLN A 154 5.07 -7.21 1.94
CA GLN A 154 6.18 -7.57 2.86
C GLN A 154 6.95 -8.82 2.44
N ARG A 155 6.31 -9.71 1.67
CA ARG A 155 6.88 -10.97 1.17
C ARG A 155 6.52 -11.16 -0.32
N PRO A 156 6.89 -10.21 -1.20
CA PRO A 156 6.50 -10.25 -2.61
C PRO A 156 6.98 -11.53 -3.32
N GLU A 157 8.18 -12.03 -3.01
CA GLU A 157 8.71 -13.26 -3.60
C GLU A 157 7.86 -14.49 -3.26
N MET A 158 7.29 -14.54 -2.04
CA MET A 158 6.40 -15.62 -1.61
C MET A 158 5.14 -15.67 -2.48
N VAL A 159 4.46 -14.54 -2.67
CA VAL A 159 3.20 -14.52 -3.45
C VAL A 159 3.42 -14.67 -4.95
N ARG A 160 4.58 -14.25 -5.48
CA ARG A 160 4.98 -14.55 -6.87
C ARG A 160 5.19 -16.05 -7.07
N ALA A 161 5.94 -16.68 -6.18
CA ALA A 161 6.16 -18.13 -6.24
C ALA A 161 4.83 -18.90 -6.13
N TRP A 162 3.92 -18.45 -5.25
CA TRP A 162 2.58 -19.04 -5.16
C TRP A 162 1.81 -18.89 -6.46
N ALA A 163 1.89 -17.74 -7.14
CA ALA A 163 1.24 -17.53 -8.45
C ALA A 163 1.77 -18.47 -9.53
N GLU A 164 3.03 -18.91 -9.42
CA GLU A 164 3.69 -19.89 -10.30
C GLU A 164 3.43 -21.36 -9.89
N GLY A 165 2.63 -21.60 -8.86
CA GLY A 165 2.31 -22.95 -8.38
C GLY A 165 3.35 -23.54 -7.42
N GLN A 166 4.25 -22.72 -6.87
CA GLN A 166 5.28 -23.15 -5.92
C GLN A 166 4.84 -22.85 -4.49
N ASP A 167 4.69 -23.87 -3.65
CA ASP A 167 4.25 -23.73 -2.26
C ASP A 167 5.44 -23.43 -1.32
N THR A 168 6.06 -22.26 -1.46
CA THR A 168 7.24 -21.83 -0.67
C THR A 168 6.94 -20.64 0.26
N ASP A 169 7.74 -20.46 1.31
CA ASP A 169 7.67 -19.32 2.22
C ASP A 169 8.32 -18.02 1.68
N GLY A 170 8.91 -18.07 0.47
CA GLY A 170 9.63 -16.96 -0.16
C GLY A 170 11.03 -16.72 0.39
N ALA A 171 11.54 -17.60 1.26
CA ALA A 171 12.91 -17.61 1.77
C ALA A 171 13.66 -18.89 1.38
N GLY A 172 13.14 -19.65 0.41
CA GLY A 172 13.76 -20.87 -0.11
C GLY A 172 13.40 -22.13 0.68
N GLN A 173 12.36 -22.08 1.52
CA GLN A 173 11.81 -23.25 2.21
C GLN A 173 10.40 -23.55 1.70
N ASP A 174 10.01 -24.82 1.72
CA ASP A 174 8.63 -25.22 1.45
C ASP A 174 7.72 -24.76 2.58
N LEU A 175 6.46 -24.50 2.26
CA LEU A 175 5.44 -24.19 3.25
C LEU A 175 5.18 -25.41 4.14
N PRO A 176 4.98 -25.21 5.46
CA PRO A 176 4.38 -26.23 6.31
C PRO A 176 3.01 -26.68 5.77
N ASP A 177 2.66 -27.96 5.96
CA ASP A 177 1.41 -28.55 5.46
C ASP A 177 0.15 -27.75 5.87
N ASP A 178 0.15 -27.15 7.06
CA ASP A 178 -0.95 -26.35 7.59
C ASP A 178 -1.02 -24.92 7.02
N ALA A 179 -0.04 -24.50 6.21
CA ALA A 179 0.01 -23.21 5.53
C ALA A 179 -0.26 -23.32 4.01
N VAL A 180 -0.12 -24.50 3.40
CA VAL A 180 -0.30 -24.75 1.95
C VAL A 180 -1.66 -24.27 1.43
N TRP A 181 -2.71 -24.34 2.25
CA TRP A 181 -4.05 -23.89 1.84
C TRP A 181 -4.11 -22.40 1.47
N GLN A 182 -3.23 -21.57 2.05
CA GLN A 182 -3.16 -20.14 1.72
C GLN A 182 -2.61 -19.93 0.31
N ALA A 183 -1.55 -20.66 -0.06
CA ALA A 183 -0.99 -20.63 -1.41
C ALA A 183 -2.02 -21.09 -2.45
N LYS A 184 -2.78 -22.16 -2.15
CA LYS A 184 -3.88 -22.62 -3.00
C LYS A 184 -5.00 -21.60 -3.16
N LEU A 185 -5.40 -20.91 -2.08
CA LEU A 185 -6.37 -19.82 -2.17
C LEU A 185 -5.84 -18.67 -3.04
N TRP A 186 -4.58 -18.29 -2.87
CA TRP A 186 -3.94 -17.26 -3.67
C TRP A 186 -3.91 -17.63 -5.16
N GLN A 187 -3.55 -18.87 -5.51
CA GLN A 187 -3.59 -19.39 -6.88
C GLN A 187 -4.99 -19.31 -7.49
N ARG A 188 -6.02 -19.75 -6.75
CA ARG A 188 -7.42 -19.67 -7.22
C ARG A 188 -7.92 -18.24 -7.34
N LEU A 189 -7.50 -17.36 -6.44
CA LEU A 189 -7.83 -15.93 -6.49
C LEU A 189 -7.20 -15.29 -7.73
N ASN A 190 -5.93 -15.58 -8.01
CA ASN A 190 -5.23 -15.15 -9.23
C ASN A 190 -5.98 -15.56 -10.50
N GLN A 191 -6.59 -16.75 -10.54
CA GLN A 191 -7.40 -17.19 -11.68
C GLN A 191 -8.72 -16.40 -11.84
N ARG A 192 -9.21 -15.74 -10.79
CA ARG A 192 -10.43 -14.91 -10.83
C ARG A 192 -10.16 -13.44 -11.16
N ILE A 193 -8.95 -12.95 -10.96
CA ILE A 193 -8.59 -11.55 -11.21
C ILE A 193 -7.78 -11.46 -12.51
N PRO A 194 -8.30 -10.84 -13.58
CA PRO A 194 -7.69 -10.86 -14.91
C PRO A 194 -6.45 -9.94 -15.06
N GLN A 195 -5.84 -9.53 -13.94
CA GLN A 195 -4.75 -8.55 -13.88
C GLN A 195 -3.62 -9.09 -13.00
N PRO A 196 -2.34 -8.85 -13.34
CA PRO A 196 -1.22 -9.21 -12.48
C PRO A 196 -1.34 -8.58 -11.08
N GLY A 197 -0.96 -9.34 -10.07
CA GLY A 197 -0.93 -8.87 -8.69
C GLY A 197 0.07 -7.73 -8.45
N PRO A 198 -0.02 -7.05 -7.29
CA PRO A 198 0.86 -5.93 -6.97
C PRO A 198 2.34 -6.30 -6.92
N ALA A 199 2.66 -7.54 -6.51
CA ALA A 199 4.05 -8.00 -6.43
C ALA A 199 4.64 -8.28 -7.82
N GLU A 200 3.84 -8.85 -8.72
CA GLU A 200 4.19 -9.20 -10.11
C GLU A 200 4.42 -7.94 -10.95
N ARG A 201 3.59 -6.91 -10.79
CA ARG A 201 3.70 -5.67 -11.58
C ARG A 201 4.73 -4.67 -11.06
N LEU A 202 5.26 -4.85 -9.85
CA LEU A 202 6.14 -3.88 -9.19
C LEU A 202 7.37 -3.49 -10.03
N GLU A 203 8.06 -4.48 -10.59
CA GLU A 203 9.29 -4.26 -11.34
C GLU A 203 9.03 -3.49 -12.64
N GLY A 204 8.04 -3.93 -13.42
CA GLY A 204 7.62 -3.25 -14.65
C GLY A 204 7.13 -1.83 -14.39
N ALA A 205 6.35 -1.63 -13.32
CA ALA A 205 5.93 -0.30 -12.90
C ALA A 205 7.12 0.60 -12.55
N CYS A 206 8.11 0.09 -11.81
CA CYS A 206 9.30 0.87 -11.46
C CYS A 206 10.18 1.19 -12.67
N ALA A 207 10.22 0.31 -13.68
CA ALA A 207 10.91 0.57 -14.95
C ALA A 207 10.22 1.70 -15.71
N ARG A 208 8.90 1.58 -15.93
CA ARG A 208 8.12 2.59 -16.64
C ARG A 208 8.13 3.96 -15.96
N LEU A 209 8.05 4.02 -14.63
CA LEU A 209 8.15 5.29 -13.89
C LEU A 209 9.50 6.00 -14.08
N ARG A 210 10.58 5.25 -14.35
CA ARG A 210 11.90 5.82 -14.65
C ARG A 210 12.00 6.30 -16.10
N GLU A 211 11.38 5.58 -17.02
CA GLU A 211 11.40 5.88 -18.47
C GLU A 211 10.43 7.01 -18.84
N GLU A 212 9.29 7.09 -18.15
CA GLU A 212 8.21 8.06 -18.37
C GLU A 212 7.93 8.85 -17.06
N PRO A 213 8.77 9.82 -16.66
CA PRO A 213 8.60 10.48 -15.36
C PRO A 213 7.34 11.35 -15.25
N ASP A 214 6.82 11.83 -16.39
CA ASP A 214 5.60 12.62 -16.51
C ASP A 214 4.32 11.76 -16.55
N LEU A 215 4.45 10.43 -16.45
CA LEU A 215 3.32 9.48 -16.46
C LEU A 215 2.30 9.76 -15.35
N LEU A 216 2.77 10.29 -14.22
CA LEU A 216 1.92 10.59 -13.07
C LEU A 216 1.67 12.09 -12.99
N ASP A 217 0.39 12.45 -12.93
CA ASP A 217 -0.09 13.78 -12.54
C ASP A 217 0.04 13.98 -11.03
N LEU A 218 1.30 13.97 -10.57
CA LEU A 218 1.70 14.25 -9.21
C LEU A 218 2.58 15.50 -9.22
N ALA A 219 2.66 16.22 -8.10
CA ALA A 219 3.52 17.38 -7.96
C ALA A 219 5.00 17.06 -8.26
N GLN A 220 5.74 18.10 -8.67
CA GLN A 220 7.19 18.02 -8.95
C GLN A 220 8.02 17.68 -7.71
N ARG A 221 7.44 17.82 -6.51
CA ARG A 221 8.00 17.30 -5.27
C ARG A 221 6.99 16.46 -4.50
N LEU A 222 7.50 15.42 -3.85
CA LEU A 222 6.76 14.55 -2.95
C LEU A 222 7.51 14.49 -1.63
N SER A 223 6.80 14.65 -0.52
CA SER A 223 7.37 14.48 0.81
C SER A 223 6.76 13.28 1.50
N LEU A 224 7.55 12.56 2.28
CA LEU A 224 7.09 11.52 3.20
C LEU A 224 7.60 11.87 4.58
N PHE A 225 6.71 11.92 5.57
CA PHE A 225 7.06 12.40 6.90
C PHE A 225 6.68 11.40 7.99
N GLY A 226 7.60 11.18 8.93
CA GLY A 226 7.33 10.41 10.15
C GLY A 226 7.33 8.90 9.92
N LEU A 227 8.07 8.44 8.91
CA LEU A 227 8.26 7.03 8.64
C LEU A 227 9.31 6.44 9.58
N THR A 228 8.91 5.50 10.43
CA THR A 228 9.88 4.73 11.25
C THR A 228 10.37 3.46 10.55
N ARG A 229 9.64 3.00 9.54
CA ARG A 229 9.95 1.83 8.69
C ARG A 229 9.36 2.05 7.30
N LEU A 230 10.03 1.51 6.29
CA LEU A 230 9.59 1.57 4.89
C LEU A 230 9.77 0.18 4.24
N PRO A 231 8.71 -0.43 3.67
CA PRO A 231 8.85 -1.67 2.93
C PRO A 231 9.80 -1.53 1.74
N ALA A 232 10.56 -2.59 1.43
CA ALA A 232 11.54 -2.55 0.34
C ALA A 232 10.89 -2.19 -1.01
N GLY A 233 9.72 -2.76 -1.31
CA GLY A 233 8.96 -2.42 -2.52
C GLY A 233 8.55 -0.95 -2.59
N HIS A 234 8.16 -0.34 -1.46
CA HIS A 234 7.88 1.10 -1.43
C HIS A 234 9.14 1.92 -1.74
N LEU A 235 10.30 1.54 -1.18
CA LEU A 235 11.55 2.24 -1.49
C LEU A 235 11.94 2.13 -2.96
N GLN A 236 11.70 0.98 -3.61
CA GLN A 236 11.92 0.81 -5.06
C GLN A 236 11.07 1.79 -5.86
N VAL A 237 9.79 1.93 -5.53
CA VAL A 237 8.88 2.87 -6.21
C VAL A 237 9.30 4.32 -5.95
N LEU A 238 9.63 4.68 -4.70
CA LEU A 238 10.09 6.04 -4.39
C LEU A 238 11.39 6.41 -5.12
N ARG A 239 12.31 5.45 -5.29
CA ARG A 239 13.51 5.64 -6.13
C ARG A 239 13.16 5.82 -7.60
N ALA A 240 12.22 5.02 -8.12
CA ALA A 240 11.74 5.15 -9.49
C ALA A 240 11.12 6.54 -9.74
N LEU A 241 10.24 6.98 -8.84
CA LEU A 241 9.65 8.32 -8.86
C LEU A 241 10.73 9.40 -8.85
N SER A 242 11.79 9.22 -8.07
CA SER A 242 12.85 10.22 -7.92
C SER A 242 13.66 10.51 -9.21
N ALA A 243 13.41 9.76 -10.29
CA ALA A 243 14.01 9.97 -11.60
C ALA A 243 13.55 11.26 -12.30
N GLY A 244 12.30 11.72 -12.08
CA GLY A 244 11.82 12.98 -12.67
C GLY A 244 11.07 13.91 -11.73
N ARG A 245 11.14 13.66 -10.42
CA ARG A 245 10.65 14.56 -9.38
C ARG A 245 11.51 14.48 -8.13
N ASP A 246 11.40 15.46 -7.26
CA ASP A 246 12.10 15.43 -5.98
C ASP A 246 11.29 14.68 -4.94
N VAL A 247 11.92 13.71 -4.29
CA VAL A 247 11.30 12.88 -3.26
C VAL A 247 12.05 13.11 -1.97
N HIS A 248 11.39 13.63 -0.96
CA HIS A 248 11.97 13.96 0.34
C HIS A 248 11.46 13.01 1.41
N LEU A 249 12.37 12.32 2.09
CA LEU A 249 12.07 11.48 3.25
C LEU A 249 12.49 12.22 4.52
N PHE A 250 11.53 12.51 5.39
CA PHE A 250 11.72 13.16 6.69
C PHE A 250 11.50 12.18 7.85
#